data_AF-A0A5E4JJN7-F1
#
_entry.id   AF-A0A5E4JJN7-F1
#
_cell.length_a   1.000
_cell.length_b   1.000
_cell.length_c   1.000
_cell.angle_alpha   90.00
_cell.angle_beta   90.00
_cell.angle_gamma   90.00
#
_symmetry.space_group_name_H-M   'P 1'
#
loop_
_entity.id
_entity.type
_entity.pdbx_description
1 polymer ?
#
loop_
_entity_poly.entity_id
_entity_poly.type
_entity_poly.pdbx_seq_one_letter_code
_entity_poly.pdbx_strand_id
1 'polypeptide(L)'
;MLFGAYVVETVLWILAISAVTIWSTRVYVHGFLALRLGRIRRSPVEVPEALKQNPPRVAVLLPTYNEYEVVDRLLAATTSIDYPAFDIVVADDSTDTVTAQRLGAWTSKGSVRVVHRGKRSGFKAGALNNVLKSLDQNTEYVIVLDADCVPPSDLIWRMLASLARTGADVVQGYSELSLNSSQNIFTKSMLVSSSSYFVVDMAARKGLQGFIPIFGSAFIIKKSLLESVGGFDESSLTEDWALASSLAEKGHSVFFDESIVVPGECPPTFRSLMSQQLRYSEGITRDTKRHVSKMLATSKANAMKKFDYLFYGFSSFNSLFGLMSIALSAFAVLISKGYLNALGVDRGLILGLGPLGQFALFVVPVYLPLAFFFACAVALYRKGALRELPWSVSSLALNFIFIPFIVYGSFRGMLLKKGDWVRTPKTGAMSG
;
A
#
# COMPACT_ATOMS: atom_id res chain seq x y z
N MET A 1 -21.19 -38.95 11.46
CA MET A 1 -19.96 -38.31 10.95
C MET A 1 -20.20 -37.54 9.64
N LEU A 2 -20.86 -38.13 8.64
CA LEU A 2 -21.11 -37.48 7.33
C LEU A 2 -21.93 -36.18 7.41
N PHE A 3 -22.96 -36.11 8.26
CA PHE A 3 -23.77 -34.90 8.45
C PHE A 3 -22.95 -33.73 9.01
N GLY A 4 -22.08 -33.99 9.99
CA GLY A 4 -21.22 -32.95 10.58
C GLY A 4 -20.18 -32.42 9.58
N ALA A 5 -19.60 -33.29 8.76
CA ALA A 5 -18.68 -32.88 7.69
C ALA A 5 -19.37 -32.00 6.65
N TYR A 6 -20.60 -32.34 6.25
CA TYR A 6 -21.40 -31.57 5.29
C TYR A 6 -21.77 -30.17 5.82
N VAL A 7 -22.13 -30.06 7.10
CA VAL A 7 -22.42 -28.76 7.74
C VAL A 7 -21.18 -27.88 7.76
N VAL A 8 -20.02 -28.42 8.16
CA VAL A 8 -18.75 -27.68 8.18
C VAL A 8 -18.37 -27.21 6.78
N GLU A 9 -18.43 -28.09 5.78
CA GLU A 9 -18.16 -27.76 4.38
C GLU A 9 -19.07 -26.62 3.88
N THR A 10 -20.37 -26.72 4.14
CA THR A 10 -21.37 -25.71 3.74
C THR A 10 -21.06 -24.35 4.37
N VAL A 11 -20.71 -24.31 5.65
CA VAL A 11 -20.33 -23.07 6.35
C VAL A 11 -19.07 -22.47 5.73
N LEU A 12 -18.05 -23.29 5.43
CA LEU A 12 -16.83 -22.82 4.78
C LEU A 12 -17.10 -22.24 3.38
N TRP A 13 -17.98 -22.86 2.60
CA TRP A 13 -18.44 -22.33 1.32
C TRP A 13 -19.12 -20.98 1.47
N ILE A 14 -20.09 -20.86 2.38
CA ILE A 14 -20.83 -19.62 2.60
C ILE A 14 -19.86 -18.50 3.00
N LEU A 15 -18.95 -18.76 3.93
CA LEU A 15 -17.95 -17.77 4.36
C LEU A 15 -17.05 -17.34 3.19
N ALA A 16 -16.57 -18.30 2.41
CA ALA A 16 -15.63 -18.02 1.34
C ALA A 16 -16.27 -17.23 0.19
N ILE A 17 -17.44 -17.68 -0.26
CA ILE A 17 -18.24 -16.99 -1.28
C ILE A 17 -18.61 -15.59 -0.80
N SER A 18 -19.07 -15.45 0.45
CA SER A 18 -19.47 -14.15 0.99
C SER A 18 -18.29 -13.18 1.03
N ALA A 19 -17.12 -13.63 1.52
CA ALA A 19 -15.92 -12.81 1.57
C ALA A 19 -15.50 -12.31 0.18
N VAL A 20 -15.44 -13.20 -0.82
CA VAL A 20 -15.06 -12.83 -2.20
C VAL A 20 -16.12 -11.95 -2.86
N THR A 21 -17.40 -12.22 -2.61
CA THR A 21 -18.52 -11.43 -3.14
C THR A 21 -18.52 -10.02 -2.56
N ILE A 22 -18.33 -9.88 -1.25
CA ILE A 22 -18.23 -8.57 -0.57
C ILE A 22 -17.01 -7.81 -1.11
N TRP A 23 -15.86 -8.47 -1.24
CA TRP A 23 -14.65 -7.85 -1.79
C TRP A 23 -14.89 -7.33 -3.22
N SER A 24 -15.39 -8.19 -4.11
CA SER A 24 -15.61 -7.85 -5.51
C SER A 24 -16.67 -6.75 -5.67
N THR A 25 -17.76 -6.81 -4.89
CA THR A 25 -18.80 -5.79 -4.87
C THR A 25 -18.26 -4.45 -4.38
N ARG A 26 -17.42 -4.45 -3.35
CA ARG A 26 -16.72 -3.24 -2.87
C ARG A 26 -15.85 -2.63 -3.96
N VAL A 27 -15.11 -3.45 -4.72
CA VAL A 27 -14.31 -2.98 -5.86
C VAL A 27 -15.18 -2.30 -6.93
N TYR A 28 -16.34 -2.87 -7.27
CA TYR A 28 -17.29 -2.22 -8.17
C TYR A 28 -17.81 -0.89 -7.63
N VAL A 29 -18.27 -0.87 -6.37
CA VAL A 29 -18.76 0.36 -5.72
C VAL A 29 -17.67 1.43 -5.74
N HIS A 30 -16.44 1.08 -5.38
CA HIS A 30 -15.31 2.00 -5.40
C HIS A 30 -14.99 2.48 -6.81
N GLY A 31 -15.04 1.60 -7.82
CA GLY A 31 -14.87 1.95 -9.23
C GLY A 31 -15.93 2.95 -9.71
N PHE A 32 -17.20 2.73 -9.40
CA PHE A 32 -18.27 3.66 -9.75
C PHE A 32 -18.14 5.02 -9.02
N LEU A 33 -17.74 5.02 -7.75
CA LEU A 33 -17.47 6.26 -7.01
C LEU A 33 -16.29 7.02 -7.61
N ALA A 34 -15.19 6.32 -7.92
CA ALA A 34 -14.02 6.91 -8.55
C ALA A 34 -14.34 7.48 -9.94
N LEU A 35 -15.18 6.81 -10.74
CA LEU A 35 -15.63 7.35 -12.04
C LEU A 35 -16.33 8.71 -11.90
N ARG A 36 -17.12 8.93 -10.84
CA ARG A 36 -17.81 10.21 -10.59
C ARG A 36 -16.84 11.36 -10.31
N LEU A 37 -15.63 11.07 -9.81
CA LEU A 37 -14.57 12.06 -9.60
C LEU A 37 -13.92 12.51 -10.91
N GLY A 38 -14.19 11.83 -12.04
CA GLY A 38 -13.63 12.16 -13.33
C GLY A 38 -12.12 11.92 -13.43
N ARG A 39 -11.49 12.51 -14.45
CA ARG A 39 -10.04 12.42 -14.66
C ARG A 39 -9.28 13.22 -13.61
N ILE A 40 -8.17 12.67 -13.13
CA ILE A 40 -7.25 13.38 -12.25
C ILE A 40 -6.60 14.50 -13.06
N ARG A 41 -6.88 15.75 -12.67
CA ARG A 41 -6.26 16.92 -13.26
C ARG A 41 -5.09 17.36 -12.38
N ARG A 42 -3.90 17.38 -12.94
CA ARG A 42 -2.74 18.03 -12.33
C ARG A 42 -2.79 19.52 -12.67
N SER A 43 -3.72 20.23 -12.06
CA SER A 43 -3.71 21.69 -12.13
C SER A 43 -2.54 22.24 -11.30
N PRO A 44 -2.04 23.44 -11.61
CA PRO A 44 -1.21 24.20 -10.68
C PRO A 44 -1.89 24.24 -9.32
N VAL A 45 -1.11 24.02 -8.26
CA VAL A 45 -1.67 24.05 -6.91
C VAL A 45 -1.96 25.50 -6.55
N GLU A 46 -3.21 25.78 -6.23
CA GLU A 46 -3.58 27.04 -5.62
C GLU A 46 -3.10 27.03 -4.17
N VAL A 47 -1.95 27.67 -3.94
CA VAL A 47 -1.35 27.80 -2.61
C VAL A 47 -1.97 29.03 -1.93
N PRO A 48 -2.63 28.86 -0.76
CA PRO A 48 -3.11 29.98 0.05
C PRO A 48 -2.04 31.05 0.27
N GLU A 49 -2.37 32.33 0.08
CA GLU A 49 -1.44 33.44 0.25
C GLU A 49 -0.78 33.47 1.64
N ALA A 50 -1.51 33.08 2.69
CA ALA A 50 -0.97 32.96 4.03
C ALA A 50 0.22 31.99 4.12
N LEU A 51 0.20 30.88 3.37
CA LEU A 51 1.33 29.94 3.30
C LEU A 51 2.52 30.51 2.51
N LYS A 52 2.28 31.38 1.53
CA LYS A 52 3.36 32.05 0.79
C LYS A 52 4.03 33.14 1.62
N GLN A 53 3.24 33.89 2.40
CA GLN A 53 3.73 34.97 3.25
C GLN A 53 4.51 34.46 4.47
N ASN A 54 4.08 33.33 5.04
CA ASN A 54 4.77 32.68 6.16
C ASN A 54 4.89 31.17 5.93
N PRO A 55 5.83 30.74 5.07
CA PRO A 55 6.02 29.33 4.75
C PRO A 55 6.53 28.56 5.96
N PRO A 56 5.80 27.54 6.46
CA PRO A 56 6.23 26.78 7.63
C PRO A 56 7.50 26.00 7.35
N ARG A 57 8.34 25.78 8.36
CA ARG A 57 9.56 24.98 8.20
C ARG A 57 9.24 23.50 8.03
N VAL A 58 9.81 22.87 7.00
CA VAL A 58 9.57 21.46 6.65
C VAL A 58 10.88 20.67 6.66
N ALA A 59 10.91 19.51 7.30
CA ALA A 59 12.01 18.56 7.17
C ALA A 59 11.62 17.41 6.24
N VAL A 60 12.41 17.18 5.19
CA VAL A 60 12.26 16.04 4.28
C VAL A 60 13.22 14.93 4.73
N LEU A 61 12.66 13.83 5.22
CA LEU A 61 13.39 12.70 5.76
C LEU A 61 13.55 11.60 4.70
N LEU A 62 14.80 11.21 4.47
CA LEU A 62 15.19 10.24 3.45
C LEU A 62 15.86 9.02 4.10
N PRO A 63 15.13 7.94 4.44
CA PRO A 63 15.72 6.74 4.98
C PRO A 63 16.50 5.98 3.90
N THR A 64 17.76 5.65 4.18
CA THR A 64 18.66 4.95 3.25
C THR A 64 19.29 3.72 3.89
N TYR A 65 19.38 2.63 3.13
CA TYR A 65 20.12 1.43 3.51
C TYR A 65 20.75 0.75 2.29
N ASN A 66 22.01 1.04 2.04
CA ASN A 66 22.81 0.55 0.91
C ASN A 66 22.25 0.92 -0.47
N GLU A 67 21.73 2.14 -0.61
CA GLU A 67 20.97 2.60 -1.78
C GLU A 67 21.83 3.31 -2.84
N TYR A 68 23.05 2.83 -3.07
CA TYR A 68 23.98 3.43 -4.02
C TYR A 68 23.43 3.53 -5.46
N GLU A 69 22.48 2.69 -5.88
CA GLU A 69 21.90 2.77 -7.24
C GLU A 69 20.96 3.98 -7.45
N VAL A 70 20.38 4.51 -6.37
CA VAL A 70 19.31 5.51 -6.45
C VAL A 70 19.59 6.80 -5.67
N VAL A 71 20.54 6.78 -4.73
CA VAL A 71 20.79 7.90 -3.81
C VAL A 71 21.11 9.22 -4.51
N ASP A 72 21.89 9.21 -5.60
CA ASP A 72 22.22 10.46 -6.30
C ASP A 72 21.01 11.07 -7.01
N ARG A 73 20.17 10.22 -7.62
CA ARG A 73 18.94 10.68 -8.27
C ARG A 73 17.93 11.21 -7.24
N LEU A 74 17.80 10.53 -6.10
CA LEU A 74 16.98 10.98 -4.99
C LEU A 74 17.43 12.36 -4.48
N LEU A 75 18.73 12.52 -4.23
CA LEU A 75 19.29 13.77 -3.70
C LEU A 75 19.24 14.90 -4.73
N ALA A 76 19.47 14.62 -6.01
CA ALA A 76 19.26 15.60 -7.09
C ALA A 76 17.81 16.07 -7.16
N ALA A 77 16.84 15.16 -7.12
CA ALA A 77 15.42 15.53 -7.17
C ALA A 77 14.97 16.30 -5.92
N THR A 78 15.36 15.86 -4.73
CA THR A 78 14.98 16.51 -3.46
C THR A 78 15.63 17.88 -3.28
N THR A 79 16.89 18.06 -3.70
CA THR A 79 17.57 19.37 -3.69
C THR A 79 17.01 20.34 -4.73
N SER A 80 16.26 19.84 -5.73
CA SER A 80 15.56 20.66 -6.73
C SER A 80 14.15 21.10 -6.33
N ILE A 81 13.70 20.77 -5.10
CA ILE A 81 12.41 21.20 -4.58
C ILE A 81 12.38 22.73 -4.46
N ASP A 82 11.35 23.34 -5.06
CA ASP A 82 11.11 24.78 -5.07
C ASP A 82 10.29 25.17 -3.84
N TYR A 83 10.97 25.28 -2.70
CA TYR A 83 10.38 25.70 -1.43
C TYR A 83 11.41 26.47 -0.57
N PRO A 84 11.04 27.60 0.05
CA PRO A 84 12.03 28.49 0.68
C PRO A 84 12.51 28.05 2.07
N ALA A 85 11.78 27.18 2.79
CA ALA A 85 12.00 26.91 4.20
C ALA A 85 12.03 25.41 4.53
N PHE A 86 12.94 24.66 3.91
CA PHE A 86 13.06 23.22 4.18
C PHE A 86 14.49 22.73 4.38
N ASP A 87 14.59 21.64 5.13
CA ASP A 87 15.83 20.89 5.37
C ASP A 87 15.71 19.49 4.75
N ILE A 88 16.79 19.01 4.14
CA ILE A 88 16.90 17.63 3.69
C ILE A 88 17.74 16.85 4.69
N VAL A 89 17.15 15.80 5.28
CA VAL A 89 17.83 14.97 6.26
C VAL A 89 17.80 13.50 5.88
N VAL A 90 18.96 12.94 5.60
CA VAL A 90 19.12 11.51 5.32
C VAL A 90 19.24 10.74 6.64
N ALA A 91 18.35 9.77 6.83
CA ALA A 91 18.40 8.82 7.94
C ALA A 91 19.13 7.56 7.46
N ASP A 92 20.46 7.53 7.62
CA ASP A 92 21.30 6.51 6.99
C ASP A 92 21.63 5.34 7.92
N ASP A 93 21.36 4.14 7.44
CA ASP A 93 21.68 2.87 8.07
C ASP A 93 22.72 2.05 7.25
N SER A 94 23.31 2.65 6.21
CA SER A 94 24.11 1.96 5.21
C SER A 94 25.43 1.43 5.77
N THR A 95 25.80 0.22 5.36
CA THR A 95 27.05 -0.45 5.75
C THR A 95 28.06 -0.54 4.61
N ASP A 96 27.65 -0.23 3.37
CA ASP A 96 28.56 -0.21 2.23
C ASP A 96 29.25 1.15 2.06
N THR A 97 30.47 1.11 1.55
CA THR A 97 31.31 2.30 1.37
C THR A 97 30.84 3.20 0.22
N VAL A 98 30.16 2.64 -0.78
CA VAL A 98 29.73 3.39 -1.97
C VAL A 98 28.61 4.37 -1.61
N THR A 99 27.62 3.92 -0.86
CA THR A 99 26.54 4.79 -0.35
C THR A 99 27.11 5.87 0.55
N ALA A 100 28.00 5.50 1.48
CA ALA A 100 28.65 6.47 2.39
C ALA A 100 29.44 7.55 1.63
N GLN A 101 30.20 7.17 0.60
CA GLN A 101 30.96 8.11 -0.24
C GLN A 101 30.03 9.07 -0.99
N ARG A 102 28.95 8.56 -1.59
CA ARG A 102 27.97 9.40 -2.32
C ARG A 102 27.28 10.38 -1.37
N LEU A 103 26.80 9.90 -0.22
CA LEU A 103 26.20 10.76 0.82
C LEU A 103 27.18 11.84 1.32
N GLY A 104 28.46 11.51 1.49
CA GLY A 104 29.51 12.47 1.84
C GLY A 104 29.67 13.57 0.79
N ALA A 105 29.65 13.22 -0.50
CA ALA A 105 29.76 14.19 -1.59
C ALA A 105 28.58 15.19 -1.62
N TRP A 106 27.37 14.75 -1.28
CA TRP A 106 26.20 15.63 -1.18
C TRP A 106 26.22 16.50 0.09
N THR A 107 26.69 15.95 1.21
CA THR A 107 26.83 16.71 2.46
C THR A 107 27.81 17.87 2.28
N SER A 108 28.92 17.67 1.58
CA SER A 108 29.92 18.71 1.30
C SER A 108 29.39 19.87 0.45
N LYS A 109 28.26 19.70 -0.24
CA LYS A 109 27.59 20.79 -0.98
C LYS A 109 26.73 21.69 -0.08
N GLY A 110 26.51 21.30 1.18
CA GLY A 110 25.76 22.07 2.18
C GLY A 110 24.24 21.94 2.12
N SER A 111 23.68 21.32 1.08
CA SER A 111 22.22 21.21 0.88
C SER A 111 21.57 20.01 1.58
N VAL A 112 22.37 19.09 2.13
CA VAL A 112 21.90 17.80 2.67
C VAL A 112 22.59 17.51 4.00
N ARG A 113 21.81 17.19 5.03
CA ARG A 113 22.32 16.69 6.31
C ARG A 113 22.21 15.17 6.35
N VAL A 114 23.29 14.47 6.68
CA VAL A 114 23.28 13.01 6.84
C VAL A 114 23.42 12.66 8.31
N VAL A 115 22.49 11.84 8.81
CA VAL A 115 22.53 11.27 10.16
C VAL A 115 22.70 9.77 10.03
N HIS A 116 23.94 9.33 10.11
CA HIS A 116 24.28 7.91 10.10
C HIS A 116 24.19 7.34 11.52
N ARG A 117 23.65 6.11 11.68
CA ARG A 117 23.67 5.39 12.96
C ARG A 117 24.35 4.04 12.83
N GLY A 118 25.20 3.69 13.80
CA GLY A 118 26.00 2.46 13.75
C GLY A 118 25.25 1.15 14.07
N LYS A 119 23.94 1.20 14.39
CA LYS A 119 23.13 0.01 14.72
C LYS A 119 21.77 0.09 14.04
N ARG A 120 21.35 -0.99 13.37
CA ARG A 120 20.10 -1.07 12.59
C ARG A 120 18.85 -1.49 13.38
N SER A 121 18.82 -1.22 14.69
CA SER A 121 17.68 -1.57 15.57
C SER A 121 16.41 -0.84 15.14
N GLY A 122 15.32 -1.57 14.88
CA GLY A 122 14.06 -0.97 14.42
C GLY A 122 14.06 -0.52 12.95
N PHE A 123 15.09 -0.87 12.17
CA PHE A 123 15.18 -0.61 10.73
C PHE A 123 14.82 0.84 10.36
N LYS A 124 13.99 1.05 9.34
CA LYS A 124 13.53 2.36 8.86
C LYS A 124 12.89 3.21 9.97
N ALA A 125 12.02 2.62 10.80
CA ALA A 125 11.39 3.33 11.92
C ALA A 125 12.43 3.88 12.91
N GLY A 126 13.43 3.07 13.27
CA GLY A 126 14.50 3.48 14.18
C GLY A 126 15.41 4.54 13.58
N ALA A 127 15.69 4.48 12.29
CA ALA A 127 16.45 5.51 11.58
C ALA A 127 15.68 6.84 11.55
N LEU A 128 14.39 6.81 11.20
CA LEU A 128 13.52 7.98 11.19
C LEU A 128 13.35 8.60 12.57
N ASN A 129 13.15 7.80 13.62
CA ASN A 129 13.06 8.27 15.00
C ASN A 129 14.36 8.92 15.48
N ASN A 130 15.51 8.36 15.09
CA ASN A 130 16.81 8.95 15.41
C ASN A 130 16.96 10.35 14.81
N VAL A 131 16.55 10.51 13.54
CA VAL A 131 16.54 11.81 12.88
C VAL A 131 15.53 12.76 13.51
N LEU A 132 14.30 12.30 13.79
CA LEU A 132 13.22 13.10 14.38
C LEU A 132 13.66 13.83 15.65
N LYS A 133 14.39 13.13 16.53
CA LYS A 133 14.97 13.68 17.79
C LYS A 133 16.01 14.78 17.57
N SER A 134 16.63 14.81 16.38
CA SER A 134 17.68 15.79 16.02
C SER A 134 17.15 16.97 15.19
N LEU A 135 15.86 17.00 14.84
CA LEU A 135 15.28 18.08 14.07
C LEU A 135 15.18 19.36 14.92
N ASP A 136 15.36 20.51 14.25
CA ASP A 136 15.20 21.85 14.84
C ASP A 136 13.83 21.97 15.52
N GLN A 137 13.77 22.70 16.64
CA GLN A 137 12.53 22.94 17.37
C GLN A 137 11.50 23.71 16.53
N ASN A 138 11.99 24.54 15.60
CA ASN A 138 11.18 25.32 14.68
C ASN A 138 10.70 24.50 13.46
N THR A 139 11.11 23.24 13.30
CA THR A 139 10.54 22.37 12.25
C THR A 139 9.07 22.06 12.59
N GLU A 140 8.15 22.52 11.74
CA GLU A 140 6.71 22.35 11.97
C GLU A 140 6.16 21.08 11.34
N TYR A 141 6.64 20.73 10.14
CA TYR A 141 6.18 19.55 9.40
C TYR A 141 7.32 18.63 9.01
N VAL A 142 6.99 17.35 8.89
CA VAL A 142 7.86 16.28 8.44
C VAL A 142 7.26 15.66 7.19
N ILE A 143 8.09 15.47 6.15
CA ILE A 143 7.79 14.65 4.98
C ILE A 143 8.72 13.45 4.99
N VAL A 144 8.22 12.26 4.64
CA VAL A 144 9.06 11.07 4.45
C VAL A 144 9.02 10.66 2.98
N LEU A 145 10.19 10.43 2.38
CA LEU A 145 10.33 9.91 1.02
C LEU A 145 11.29 8.73 0.99
N ASP A 146 10.85 7.61 0.41
CA ASP A 146 11.71 6.45 0.19
C ASP A 146 12.85 6.74 -0.81
N ALA A 147 13.95 5.98 -0.69
CA ALA A 147 15.18 6.25 -1.43
C ALA A 147 15.07 6.09 -2.95
N ASP A 148 14.05 5.40 -3.45
CA ASP A 148 13.81 5.19 -4.87
C ASP A 148 12.87 6.23 -5.50
N CYS A 149 12.40 7.18 -4.71
CA CYS A 149 11.46 8.20 -5.15
C CYS A 149 12.15 9.39 -5.86
N VAL A 150 11.44 9.99 -6.81
CA VAL A 150 11.83 11.22 -7.52
C VAL A 150 10.70 12.23 -7.31
N PRO A 151 10.73 13.05 -6.24
CA PRO A 151 9.65 14.00 -5.95
C PRO A 151 9.57 15.10 -7.02
N PRO A 152 8.36 15.61 -7.34
CA PRO A 152 8.22 16.82 -8.14
C PRO A 152 8.72 18.04 -7.36
N SER A 153 9.19 19.08 -8.06
CA SER A 153 9.77 20.27 -7.42
C SER A 153 8.77 21.03 -6.53
N ASP A 154 7.48 20.95 -6.84
CA ASP A 154 6.41 21.62 -6.08
C ASP A 154 5.82 20.78 -4.94
N LEU A 155 6.39 19.61 -4.62
CA LEU A 155 5.83 18.63 -3.69
C LEU A 155 5.38 19.24 -2.35
N ILE A 156 6.24 20.05 -1.73
CA ILE A 156 5.97 20.65 -0.41
C ILE A 156 4.76 21.58 -0.48
N TRP A 157 4.69 22.43 -1.52
CA TRP A 157 3.54 23.30 -1.75
C TRP A 157 2.26 22.51 -1.95
N ARG A 158 2.29 21.42 -2.71
CA ARG A 158 1.11 20.56 -2.92
C ARG A 158 0.59 19.99 -1.60
N MET A 159 1.50 19.48 -0.78
CA MET A 159 1.20 18.85 0.51
C MET A 159 0.64 19.86 1.52
N LEU A 160 1.27 21.03 1.65
CA LEU A 160 0.80 22.10 2.55
C LEU A 160 -0.54 22.70 2.11
N ALA A 161 -0.71 22.94 0.80
CA ALA A 161 -2.00 23.41 0.28
C ALA A 161 -3.11 22.39 0.50
N SER A 162 -2.82 21.09 0.38
CA SER A 162 -3.78 20.02 0.67
C SER A 162 -4.14 19.98 2.16
N LEU A 163 -3.17 20.14 3.06
CA LEU A 163 -3.43 20.26 4.50
C LEU A 163 -4.34 21.46 4.80
N ALA A 164 -4.01 22.64 4.26
CA ALA A 164 -4.79 23.86 4.46
C ALA A 164 -6.22 23.74 3.91
N ARG A 165 -6.39 23.16 2.72
CA ARG A 165 -7.69 22.99 2.06
C ARG A 165 -8.60 21.98 2.78
N THR A 166 -8.01 20.97 3.41
CA THR A 166 -8.77 19.83 3.97
C THR A 166 -8.91 19.89 5.48
N GLY A 167 -8.04 20.64 6.16
CA GLY A 167 -7.95 20.64 7.63
C GLY A 167 -7.49 19.30 8.21
N ALA A 168 -6.96 18.38 7.39
CA ALA A 168 -6.52 17.07 7.85
C ALA A 168 -5.24 17.15 8.69
N ASP A 169 -5.04 16.16 9.55
CA ASP A 169 -3.83 16.05 10.38
C ASP A 169 -2.61 15.55 9.59
N VAL A 170 -2.87 14.70 8.59
CA VAL A 170 -1.87 14.10 7.69
C VAL A 170 -2.41 14.15 6.27
N VAL A 171 -1.56 14.50 5.31
CA VAL A 171 -1.85 14.30 3.88
C VAL A 171 -0.93 13.23 3.32
N GLN A 172 -1.53 12.24 2.67
CA GLN A 172 -0.85 11.12 2.01
C GLN A 172 -1.06 11.25 0.49
N GLY A 173 0.03 11.41 -0.25
CA GLY A 173 0.09 11.17 -1.70
C GLY A 173 0.36 9.69 -1.99
N TYR A 174 0.97 9.36 -3.12
CA TYR A 174 1.46 8.00 -3.34
C TYR A 174 2.70 7.93 -4.22
N SER A 175 3.49 6.87 -4.02
CA SER A 175 4.60 6.53 -4.90
C SER A 175 4.08 5.78 -6.12
N GLU A 176 4.19 6.38 -7.31
CA GLU A 176 3.81 5.74 -8.56
C GLU A 176 4.96 4.91 -9.10
N LEU A 177 4.73 3.62 -9.34
CA LEU A 177 5.73 2.67 -9.82
C LEU A 177 6.06 2.85 -11.33
N SER A 178 6.29 4.08 -11.76
CA SER A 178 6.47 4.46 -13.16
C SER A 178 7.94 4.46 -13.59
N LEU A 179 8.90 4.67 -12.66
CA LEU A 179 10.30 4.89 -13.03
C LEU A 179 10.90 3.71 -13.77
N ASN A 180 10.61 2.46 -13.44
CA ASN A 180 11.12 1.31 -14.19
C ASN A 180 10.00 0.44 -14.78
N SER A 181 8.83 1.02 -15.01
CA SER A 181 7.65 0.30 -15.50
C SER A 181 7.81 -0.35 -16.87
N SER A 182 8.75 0.09 -17.71
CA SER A 182 9.05 -0.53 -19.00
C SER A 182 10.11 -1.65 -18.93
N GLN A 183 10.70 -1.91 -17.76
CA GLN A 183 11.82 -2.83 -17.63
C GLN A 183 11.42 -4.29 -17.90
N ASN A 184 10.25 -4.72 -17.42
CA ASN A 184 9.71 -6.05 -17.68
C ASN A 184 8.22 -6.16 -17.33
N ILE A 185 7.61 -7.31 -17.62
CA ILE A 185 6.20 -7.59 -17.35
C ILE A 185 5.81 -7.41 -15.88
N PHE A 186 6.68 -7.71 -14.91
CA PHE A 186 6.37 -7.55 -13.48
C PHE A 186 6.25 -6.08 -13.10
N THR A 187 7.23 -5.26 -13.49
CA THR A 187 7.23 -3.82 -13.22
C THR A 187 6.01 -3.13 -13.84
N LYS A 188 5.68 -3.46 -15.09
CA LYS A 188 4.48 -2.95 -15.77
C LYS A 188 3.18 -3.40 -15.11
N SER A 189 3.10 -4.67 -14.72
CA SER A 189 1.94 -5.24 -14.03
C SER A 189 1.71 -4.60 -12.65
N MET A 190 2.79 -4.32 -11.92
CA MET A 190 2.70 -3.63 -10.63
C MET A 190 2.28 -2.17 -10.79
N LEU A 191 2.68 -1.46 -11.85
CA LEU A 191 2.16 -0.13 -12.16
C LEU A 191 0.63 -0.13 -12.36
N VAL A 192 0.11 -1.06 -13.16
CA VAL A 192 -1.33 -1.15 -13.44
C VAL A 192 -2.12 -1.62 -12.21
N SER A 193 -1.63 -2.64 -11.50
CA SER A 193 -2.25 -3.12 -10.26
C SER A 193 -2.31 -2.03 -9.19
N SER A 194 -1.18 -1.37 -8.91
CA SER A 194 -1.11 -0.27 -7.93
C SER A 194 -1.97 0.94 -8.32
N SER A 195 -2.14 1.22 -9.62
CA SER A 195 -3.05 2.27 -10.09
C SER A 195 -4.50 2.00 -9.68
N SER A 196 -4.97 0.74 -9.76
CA SER A 196 -6.30 0.38 -9.27
C SER A 196 -6.44 0.62 -7.76
N TYR A 197 -5.40 0.34 -6.98
CA TYR A 197 -5.42 0.58 -5.55
C TYR A 197 -5.47 2.07 -5.19
N PHE A 198 -4.53 2.87 -5.71
CA PHE A 198 -4.44 4.30 -5.35
C PHE A 198 -5.55 5.14 -5.98
N VAL A 199 -5.89 4.92 -7.25
CA VAL A 199 -6.82 5.78 -8.00
C VAL A 199 -8.26 5.32 -7.92
N VAL A 200 -8.53 4.10 -7.45
CA VAL A 200 -9.91 3.62 -7.24
C VAL A 200 -10.17 3.38 -5.76
N ASP A 201 -9.44 2.47 -5.12
CA ASP A 201 -9.74 2.10 -3.73
C ASP A 201 -9.55 3.28 -2.77
N MET A 202 -8.39 3.94 -2.78
CA MET A 202 -8.12 5.06 -1.86
C MET A 202 -9.00 6.28 -2.15
N ALA A 203 -9.24 6.58 -3.42
CA ALA A 203 -10.13 7.67 -3.84
C ALA A 203 -11.56 7.48 -3.32
N ALA A 204 -12.08 6.25 -3.39
CA ALA A 204 -13.40 5.91 -2.87
C ALA A 204 -13.45 5.95 -1.34
N ARG A 205 -12.46 5.36 -0.65
CA ARG A 205 -12.38 5.39 0.82
C ARG A 205 -12.39 6.81 1.38
N LYS A 206 -11.66 7.72 0.74
CA LYS A 206 -11.67 9.15 1.07
C LYS A 206 -13.09 9.72 1.06
N GLY A 207 -13.85 9.47 -0.01
CA GLY A 207 -15.24 9.93 -0.13
C GLY A 207 -16.19 9.27 0.88
N LEU A 208 -15.92 8.02 1.27
CA LEU A 208 -16.70 7.26 2.23
C LEU A 208 -16.28 7.51 3.69
N GLN A 209 -15.30 8.39 3.94
CA GLN A 209 -14.70 8.60 5.26
C GLN A 209 -14.17 7.30 5.90
N GLY A 210 -13.69 6.40 5.06
CA GLY A 210 -13.10 5.12 5.42
C GLY A 210 -11.71 5.25 6.04
N PHE A 211 -11.07 4.11 6.29
CA PHE A 211 -9.70 4.08 6.80
C PHE A 211 -8.70 4.32 5.66
N ILE A 212 -7.87 5.35 5.81
CA ILE A 212 -6.77 5.69 4.91
C ILE A 212 -5.45 5.30 5.59
N PRO A 213 -4.73 4.29 5.08
CA PRO A 213 -3.40 3.96 5.56
C PRO A 213 -2.35 5.00 5.13
N ILE A 214 -1.21 4.99 5.82
CA ILE A 214 0.02 5.67 5.38
C ILE A 214 0.87 4.63 4.63
N PHE A 215 1.53 5.04 3.54
CA PHE A 215 2.26 4.15 2.63
C PHE A 215 3.78 4.17 2.81
N GLY A 216 4.26 4.70 3.94
CA GLY A 216 5.69 4.78 4.28
C GLY A 216 6.47 5.86 3.52
N SER A 217 5.90 6.45 2.48
CA SER A 217 6.50 7.51 1.66
C SER A 217 5.42 8.47 1.17
N ALA A 218 5.85 9.65 0.72
CA ALA A 218 5.00 10.67 0.12
C ALA A 218 3.83 11.13 1.02
N PHE A 219 4.09 11.34 2.31
CA PHE A 219 3.14 11.95 3.23
C PHE A 219 3.77 13.12 4.00
N ILE A 220 2.93 14.04 4.45
CA ILE A 220 3.27 15.15 5.34
C ILE A 220 2.51 15.04 6.65
N ILE A 221 3.17 15.32 7.77
CA ILE A 221 2.59 15.31 9.12
C ILE A 221 3.20 16.42 9.97
N LYS A 222 2.42 17.01 10.88
CA LYS A 222 2.98 17.93 11.89
C LYS A 222 3.99 17.18 12.77
N LYS A 223 5.17 17.75 12.98
CA LYS A 223 6.22 17.17 13.83
C LYS A 223 5.69 16.87 15.24
N SER A 224 5.01 17.84 15.85
CA SER A 224 4.42 17.70 17.19
C SER A 224 3.37 16.59 17.27
N LEU A 225 2.58 16.39 16.21
CA LEU A 225 1.64 15.27 16.14
C LEU A 225 2.38 13.95 16.08
N LEU A 226 3.37 13.82 15.19
CA LEU A 226 4.19 12.61 15.07
C LEU A 226 4.86 12.26 16.41
N GLU A 227 5.39 13.25 17.13
CA GLU A 227 5.95 13.07 18.48
C GLU A 227 4.89 12.66 19.50
N SER A 228 3.71 13.27 19.49
CA SER A 228 2.60 12.94 20.41
C SER A 228 2.07 11.50 20.24
N VAL A 229 2.29 10.89 19.08
CA VAL A 229 1.96 9.49 18.83
C VAL A 229 3.11 8.52 19.08
N GLY A 230 4.26 9.02 19.53
CA GLY A 230 5.44 8.23 19.88
C GLY A 230 6.42 8.02 18.74
N GLY A 231 6.30 8.76 17.64
CA GLY A 231 7.09 8.57 16.43
C GLY A 231 6.67 7.34 15.64
N PHE A 232 7.64 6.67 15.01
CA PHE A 232 7.44 5.42 14.27
C PHE A 232 7.65 4.21 15.18
N ASP A 233 6.76 3.20 15.14
CA ASP A 233 6.90 1.99 15.96
C ASP A 233 8.07 1.11 15.47
N GLU A 234 9.19 1.15 16.21
CA GLU A 234 10.40 0.37 15.92
C GLU A 234 10.23 -1.15 16.04
N SER A 235 9.13 -1.62 16.64
CA SER A 235 8.80 -3.04 16.74
C SER A 235 7.98 -3.57 15.56
N SER A 236 7.55 -2.68 14.66
CA SER A 236 6.76 -3.00 13.48
C SER A 236 7.64 -3.28 12.25
N LEU A 237 7.18 -4.15 11.36
CA LEU A 237 7.76 -4.36 10.02
C LEU A 237 7.20 -3.36 8.97
N THR A 238 6.09 -2.72 9.32
CA THR A 238 5.27 -1.80 8.52
C THR A 238 4.93 -0.61 9.40
N GLU A 239 5.96 0.19 9.70
CA GLU A 239 5.86 1.33 10.63
C GLU A 239 4.82 2.36 10.20
N ASP A 240 4.53 2.40 8.91
CA ASP A 240 3.53 3.22 8.25
C ASP A 240 2.10 2.79 8.59
N TRP A 241 1.80 1.49 8.54
CA TRP A 241 0.51 0.94 8.97
C TRP A 241 0.33 1.10 10.49
N ALA A 242 1.38 0.89 11.27
CA ALA A 242 1.36 1.12 12.72
C ALA A 242 1.07 2.60 13.05
N LEU A 243 1.73 3.54 12.36
CA LEU A 243 1.48 4.98 12.50
C LEU A 243 0.04 5.34 12.14
N ALA A 244 -0.48 4.86 11.00
CA ALA A 244 -1.86 5.10 10.58
C ALA A 244 -2.88 4.53 11.58
N SER A 245 -2.61 3.35 12.14
CA SER A 245 -3.43 2.73 13.18
C SER A 245 -3.47 3.59 14.45
N SER A 246 -2.31 4.03 14.94
CA SER A 246 -2.18 4.88 16.13
C SER A 246 -2.90 6.23 15.97
N LEU A 247 -2.77 6.86 14.80
CA LEU A 247 -3.47 8.11 14.47
C LEU A 247 -4.98 7.92 14.48
N ALA A 248 -5.48 6.87 13.82
CA ALA A 248 -6.91 6.60 13.73
C ALA A 248 -7.53 6.26 15.09
N GLU A 249 -6.85 5.49 15.95
CA GLU A 249 -7.27 5.22 17.33
C GLU A 249 -7.48 6.51 18.13
N LYS A 250 -6.58 7.48 17.94
CA LYS A 250 -6.58 8.77 18.61
C LYS A 250 -7.51 9.80 17.94
N GLY A 251 -8.12 9.46 16.81
CA GLY A 251 -9.09 10.29 16.08
C GLY A 251 -8.46 11.28 15.11
N HIS A 252 -7.16 11.17 14.82
CA HIS A 252 -6.51 11.99 13.81
C HIS A 252 -6.91 11.53 12.40
N SER A 253 -6.99 12.50 11.51
CA SER A 253 -7.45 12.36 10.15
C SER A 253 -6.28 12.24 9.16
N VAL A 254 -6.33 11.23 8.31
CA VAL A 254 -5.42 11.07 7.17
C VAL A 254 -6.21 11.33 5.91
N PHE A 255 -5.80 12.32 5.13
CA PHE A 255 -6.41 12.65 3.85
C PHE A 255 -5.54 12.13 2.70
N PHE A 256 -6.15 11.34 1.82
CA PHE A 256 -5.49 10.89 0.59
C PHE A 256 -5.68 11.92 -0.53
N ASP A 257 -4.59 12.44 -1.07
CA ASP A 257 -4.59 13.34 -2.21
C ASP A 257 -4.01 12.65 -3.45
N GLU A 258 -4.92 12.13 -4.28
CA GLU A 258 -4.59 11.43 -5.53
C GLU A 258 -3.89 12.30 -6.59
N SER A 259 -3.84 13.62 -6.39
CA SER A 259 -3.08 14.52 -7.28
C SER A 259 -1.60 14.62 -6.92
N ILE A 260 -1.22 14.20 -5.70
CA ILE A 260 0.16 14.19 -5.21
C ILE A 260 0.80 12.85 -5.57
N VAL A 261 1.56 12.86 -6.66
CA VAL A 261 2.20 11.67 -7.23
C VAL A 261 3.71 11.83 -7.19
N VAL A 262 4.40 10.86 -6.57
CA VAL A 262 5.86 10.80 -6.52
C VAL A 262 6.32 9.58 -7.32
N PRO A 263 6.94 9.73 -8.49
CA PRO A 263 7.52 8.60 -9.21
C PRO A 263 8.50 7.79 -8.35
N GLY A 264 8.43 6.46 -8.41
CA GLY A 264 9.29 5.52 -7.70
C GLY A 264 9.54 4.22 -8.49
N GLU A 265 10.39 3.34 -7.96
CA GLU A 265 10.76 2.07 -8.60
C GLU A 265 9.95 0.88 -8.07
N CYS A 266 9.53 0.04 -9.00
CA CYS A 266 9.08 -1.31 -8.69
C CYS A 266 10.29 -2.25 -8.56
N PRO A 267 10.35 -3.15 -7.56
CA PRO A 267 11.36 -4.21 -7.56
C PRO A 267 11.27 -5.02 -8.87
N PRO A 268 12.39 -5.25 -9.58
CA PRO A 268 12.33 -5.76 -10.96
C PRO A 268 12.25 -7.28 -11.05
N THR A 269 12.55 -8.01 -9.97
CA THR A 269 12.55 -9.48 -9.96
C THR A 269 11.36 -10.03 -9.21
N PHE A 270 10.87 -11.20 -9.65
CA PHE A 270 9.80 -11.92 -8.96
C PHE A 270 10.15 -12.19 -7.49
N ARG A 271 11.39 -12.62 -7.20
CA ARG A 271 11.84 -12.90 -5.82
C ARG A 271 11.78 -11.65 -4.94
N SER A 272 12.23 -10.50 -5.44
CA SER A 272 12.19 -9.25 -4.70
C SER A 272 10.76 -8.78 -4.44
N LEU A 273 9.87 -8.88 -5.43
CA LEU A 273 8.45 -8.58 -5.28
C LEU A 273 7.77 -9.52 -4.28
N MET A 274 8.00 -10.82 -4.40
CA MET A 274 7.47 -11.84 -3.49
C MET A 274 7.89 -11.56 -2.04
N SER A 275 9.18 -11.28 -1.80
CA SER A 275 9.68 -10.92 -0.46
C SER A 275 9.03 -9.63 0.07
N GLN A 276 8.81 -8.64 -0.79
CA GLN A 276 8.12 -7.39 -0.42
C GLN A 276 6.65 -7.66 -0.05
N GLN A 277 5.90 -8.42 -0.85
CA GLN A 277 4.50 -8.76 -0.59
C GLN A 277 4.34 -9.56 0.70
N LEU A 278 5.22 -10.53 0.96
CA LEU A 278 5.23 -11.30 2.19
C LEU A 278 5.47 -10.41 3.41
N ARG A 279 6.45 -9.51 3.35
CA ARG A 279 6.73 -8.56 4.45
C ARG A 279 5.54 -7.65 4.71
N TYR A 280 4.90 -7.13 3.66
CA TYR A 280 3.73 -6.27 3.80
C TYR A 280 2.54 -7.00 4.42
N SER A 281 2.20 -8.20 3.92
CA SER A 281 1.09 -8.96 4.48
C SER A 281 1.34 -9.38 5.93
N GLU A 282 2.58 -9.74 6.25
CA GLU A 282 3.00 -10.07 7.61
C GLU A 282 2.89 -8.88 8.56
N GLY A 283 3.44 -7.72 8.18
CA GLY A 283 3.41 -6.50 8.98
C GLY A 283 1.98 -5.98 9.20
N ILE A 284 1.22 -5.79 8.12
CA ILE A 284 -0.16 -5.29 8.16
C ILE A 284 -1.03 -6.17 9.06
N THR A 285 -0.94 -7.50 8.91
CA THR A 285 -1.74 -8.43 9.73
C THR A 285 -1.36 -8.35 11.20
N ARG A 286 -0.06 -8.28 11.50
CA ARG A 286 0.44 -8.21 12.87
C ARG A 286 0.01 -6.92 13.55
N ASP A 287 0.17 -5.79 12.88
CA ASP A 287 -0.16 -4.49 13.45
C ASP A 287 -1.68 -4.32 13.56
N THR A 288 -2.44 -4.78 12.56
CA THR A 288 -3.92 -4.84 12.68
C THR A 288 -4.32 -5.63 13.93
N LYS A 289 -3.73 -6.81 14.16
CA LYS A 289 -3.98 -7.59 15.39
C LYS A 289 -3.60 -6.83 16.68
N ARG A 290 -2.52 -6.05 16.68
CA ARG A 290 -2.09 -5.26 17.85
C ARG A 290 -3.06 -4.10 18.17
N HIS A 291 -3.65 -3.52 17.14
CA HIS A 291 -4.44 -2.28 17.22
C HIS A 291 -5.97 -2.51 17.15
N VAL A 292 -6.44 -3.69 16.72
CA VAL A 292 -7.86 -3.96 16.47
C VAL A 292 -8.77 -3.71 17.67
N SER A 293 -8.36 -4.09 18.88
CA SER A 293 -9.19 -3.90 20.08
C SER A 293 -9.43 -2.41 20.36
N LYS A 294 -8.38 -1.59 20.26
CA LYS A 294 -8.45 -0.14 20.44
C LYS A 294 -9.22 0.53 19.32
N MET A 295 -9.01 0.12 18.07
CA MET A 295 -9.75 0.62 16.90
C MET A 295 -11.25 0.34 17.03
N LEU A 296 -11.64 -0.83 17.52
CA LEU A 296 -13.06 -1.17 17.71
C LEU A 296 -13.66 -0.45 18.92
N ALA A 297 -12.90 -0.26 20.00
CA ALA A 297 -13.35 0.40 21.20
C ALA A 297 -13.47 1.93 21.07
N THR A 298 -12.66 2.57 20.21
CA THR A 298 -12.67 4.04 20.10
C THR A 298 -13.99 4.57 19.52
N SER A 299 -14.53 5.63 20.13
CA SER A 299 -15.68 6.38 19.60
C SER A 299 -15.27 7.39 18.52
N LYS A 300 -13.96 7.62 18.34
CA LYS A 300 -13.41 8.60 17.40
C LYS A 300 -13.37 8.10 15.95
N ALA A 301 -13.62 6.81 15.73
CA ALA A 301 -13.72 6.21 14.40
C ALA A 301 -15.17 5.85 14.08
N ASN A 302 -15.65 6.27 12.91
CA ASN A 302 -16.97 5.89 12.41
C ASN A 302 -17.01 4.40 12.00
N ALA A 303 -18.21 3.87 11.75
CA ALA A 303 -18.40 2.46 11.40
C ALA A 303 -17.68 2.08 10.08
N MET A 304 -17.68 2.97 9.09
CA MET A 304 -17.02 2.72 7.79
C MET A 304 -15.51 2.61 7.94
N LYS A 305 -14.89 3.47 8.75
CA LYS A 305 -13.47 3.44 9.07
C LYS A 305 -13.08 2.14 9.80
N LYS A 306 -13.88 1.71 10.79
CA LYS A 306 -13.67 0.43 11.48
C LYS A 306 -13.80 -0.76 10.53
N PHE A 307 -14.81 -0.73 9.66
CA PHE A 307 -15.01 -1.74 8.63
C PHE A 307 -13.81 -1.82 7.68
N ASP A 308 -13.40 -0.70 7.07
CA ASP A 308 -12.26 -0.66 6.15
C ASP A 308 -10.95 -1.07 6.84
N TYR A 309 -10.76 -0.68 8.10
CA TYR A 309 -9.58 -1.06 8.89
C TYR A 309 -9.48 -2.58 9.04
N LEU A 310 -10.57 -3.22 9.51
CA LEU A 310 -10.63 -4.68 9.65
C LEU A 310 -10.51 -5.38 8.30
N PHE A 311 -11.30 -4.92 7.33
CA PHE A 311 -11.43 -5.57 6.03
C PHE A 311 -10.12 -5.52 5.23
N TYR A 312 -9.39 -4.40 5.30
CA TYR A 312 -8.09 -4.30 4.67
C TYR A 312 -6.97 -4.91 5.50
N GLY A 313 -6.96 -4.69 6.82
CA GLY A 313 -5.95 -5.22 7.73
C GLY A 313 -5.89 -6.76 7.75
N PHE A 314 -7.01 -7.41 7.43
CA PHE A 314 -7.12 -8.86 7.25
C PHE A 314 -7.40 -9.29 5.80
N SER A 315 -7.22 -8.40 4.82
CA SER A 315 -7.54 -8.68 3.41
C SER A 315 -6.85 -9.90 2.83
N SER A 316 -5.64 -10.22 3.29
CA SER A 316 -4.92 -11.43 2.91
C SER A 316 -5.69 -12.72 3.18
N PHE A 317 -6.55 -12.75 4.22
CA PHE A 317 -7.40 -13.91 4.49
C PHE A 317 -8.58 -13.99 3.51
N ASN A 318 -9.02 -12.88 2.91
CA ASN A 318 -9.95 -12.93 1.77
C ASN A 318 -9.33 -13.69 0.59
N SER A 319 -8.02 -13.52 0.36
CA SER A 319 -7.30 -14.27 -0.67
C SER A 319 -7.22 -15.77 -0.35
N LEU A 320 -7.11 -16.15 0.94
CA LEU A 320 -7.23 -17.56 1.38
C LEU A 320 -8.62 -18.13 1.08
N PHE A 321 -9.68 -17.38 1.38
CA PHE A 321 -11.06 -17.78 1.06
C PHE A 321 -11.25 -17.96 -0.46
N GLY A 322 -10.62 -17.12 -1.28
CA GLY A 322 -10.57 -17.31 -2.73
C GLY A 322 -9.90 -18.63 -3.15
N LEU A 323 -8.71 -18.93 -2.61
CA LEU A 323 -8.03 -20.21 -2.88
C LEU A 323 -8.85 -21.41 -2.41
N MET A 324 -9.43 -21.34 -1.21
CA MET A 324 -10.26 -22.40 -0.67
C MET A 324 -11.48 -22.64 -1.56
N SER A 325 -12.12 -21.58 -2.06
CA SER A 325 -13.24 -21.69 -3.00
C SER A 325 -12.84 -22.39 -4.30
N ILE A 326 -11.67 -22.09 -4.86
CA ILE A 326 -11.15 -22.78 -6.06
C ILE A 326 -10.85 -24.25 -5.75
N ALA A 327 -10.17 -24.53 -4.65
CA ALA A 327 -9.79 -25.88 -4.25
C ALA A 327 -11.02 -26.76 -3.96
N LEU A 328 -12.00 -26.23 -3.22
CA LEU A 328 -13.27 -26.91 -2.95
C LEU A 328 -14.06 -27.12 -4.25
N SER A 329 -14.05 -26.15 -5.17
CA SER A 329 -14.70 -26.30 -6.48
C SER A 329 -14.07 -27.43 -7.29
N ALA A 330 -12.74 -27.46 -7.37
CA ALA A 330 -12.00 -28.50 -8.07
C ALA A 330 -12.22 -29.88 -7.44
N PHE A 331 -12.19 -29.96 -6.10
CA PHE A 331 -12.47 -31.19 -5.37
C PHE A 331 -13.89 -31.70 -5.63
N ALA A 332 -14.88 -30.83 -5.55
CA ALA A 332 -16.28 -31.18 -5.78
C ALA A 332 -16.54 -31.59 -7.24
N VAL A 333 -15.83 -31.01 -8.21
CA VAL A 333 -15.81 -31.45 -9.62
C VAL A 333 -15.23 -32.86 -9.76
N LEU A 334 -14.11 -33.16 -9.10
CA LEU A 334 -13.48 -34.49 -9.15
C LEU A 334 -14.35 -35.58 -8.52
N ILE A 335 -14.95 -35.29 -7.36
CA ILE A 335 -15.86 -36.22 -6.67
C ILE A 335 -17.15 -36.42 -7.48
N SER A 336 -17.77 -35.35 -7.97
CA SER A 336 -18.99 -35.48 -8.78
C SER A 336 -18.73 -36.26 -10.06
N LYS A 337 -17.60 -36.04 -10.75
CA LYS A 337 -17.21 -36.85 -11.92
C LYS A 337 -17.00 -38.32 -11.57
N GLY A 338 -16.31 -38.61 -10.45
CA GLY A 338 -16.09 -40.00 -10.00
C GLY A 338 -17.39 -40.71 -9.62
N TYR A 339 -18.29 -40.02 -8.90
CA TYR A 339 -19.57 -40.56 -8.46
C TYR A 339 -20.58 -40.72 -9.62
N LEU A 340 -20.67 -39.74 -10.52
CA LEU A 340 -21.54 -39.79 -11.70
C LEU A 340 -21.08 -40.88 -12.68
N ASN A 341 -19.77 -41.03 -12.88
CA ASN A 341 -19.21 -42.14 -13.66
C ASN A 341 -19.53 -43.50 -13.03
N ALA A 342 -19.46 -43.62 -11.69
CA ALA A 342 -19.79 -44.85 -10.99
C ALA A 342 -21.29 -45.21 -11.07
N LEU A 343 -22.18 -44.22 -11.23
CA LEU A 343 -23.62 -44.41 -11.40
C LEU A 343 -24.06 -44.57 -12.87
N GLY A 344 -23.14 -44.51 -13.83
CA GLY A 344 -23.46 -44.55 -15.26
C GLY A 344 -24.29 -43.35 -15.74
N VAL A 345 -24.30 -42.25 -14.97
CA VAL A 345 -25.06 -41.05 -15.28
C VAL A 345 -24.15 -40.07 -16.02
N ASP A 346 -24.24 -40.05 -17.34
CA ASP A 346 -23.55 -39.09 -18.21
C ASP A 346 -24.28 -37.73 -18.22
N ARG A 347 -24.46 -37.13 -17.03
CA ARG A 347 -24.98 -35.76 -16.89
C ARG A 347 -23.87 -34.83 -16.45
N GLY A 348 -23.75 -33.71 -17.16
CA GLY A 348 -22.61 -32.81 -17.09
C GLY A 348 -22.22 -32.35 -15.69
N LEU A 349 -20.90 -32.18 -15.52
CA LEU A 349 -20.11 -31.69 -14.37
C LEU A 349 -20.79 -30.66 -13.44
N ILE A 350 -21.74 -29.89 -13.97
CA ILE A 350 -22.40 -28.76 -13.32
C ILE A 350 -23.50 -29.23 -12.34
N LEU A 351 -24.19 -30.34 -12.60
CA LEU A 351 -25.35 -30.77 -11.78
C LEU A 351 -24.96 -31.36 -10.40
N GLY A 352 -23.70 -31.78 -10.22
CA GLY A 352 -23.22 -32.41 -8.97
C GLY A 352 -22.78 -31.44 -7.87
N LEU A 353 -22.63 -30.14 -8.15
CA LEU A 353 -22.03 -29.17 -7.22
C LEU A 353 -23.00 -28.48 -6.25
N GLY A 354 -24.30 -28.74 -6.39
CA GLY A 354 -25.34 -27.96 -5.71
C GLY A 354 -25.29 -26.46 -6.08
N PRO A 355 -26.30 -25.67 -5.68
CA PRO A 355 -26.35 -24.24 -6.05
C PRO A 355 -25.18 -23.41 -5.52
N LEU A 356 -24.66 -23.74 -4.32
CA LEU A 356 -23.54 -23.01 -3.70
C LEU A 356 -22.21 -23.24 -4.43
N GLY A 357 -21.91 -24.48 -4.82
CA GLY A 357 -20.69 -24.78 -5.58
C GLY A 357 -20.73 -24.18 -7.00
N GLN A 358 -21.90 -24.20 -7.65
CA GLN A 358 -22.12 -23.51 -8.93
C GLN A 358 -21.93 -22.00 -8.81
N PHE A 359 -22.43 -21.38 -7.73
CA PHE A 359 -22.25 -19.95 -7.50
C PHE A 359 -20.79 -19.58 -7.21
N ALA A 360 -20.05 -20.41 -6.47
CA ALA A 360 -18.61 -20.19 -6.26
C ALA A 360 -17.79 -20.28 -7.55
N LEU A 361 -18.14 -21.22 -8.43
CA LEU A 361 -17.57 -21.34 -9.78
C LEU A 361 -17.87 -20.13 -10.67
N PHE A 362 -18.85 -19.29 -10.33
CA PHE A 362 -19.06 -18.02 -11.00
C PHE A 362 -18.29 -16.88 -10.32
N VAL A 363 -18.36 -16.78 -9.00
CA VAL A 363 -17.81 -15.64 -8.24
C VAL A 363 -16.29 -15.52 -8.40
N VAL A 364 -15.54 -16.61 -8.24
CA VAL A 364 -14.07 -16.54 -8.21
C VAL A 364 -13.43 -16.38 -9.59
N PRO A 365 -13.80 -17.15 -10.63
CA PRO A 365 -13.17 -17.01 -11.94
C PRO A 365 -13.81 -15.94 -12.83
N VAL A 366 -15.01 -15.44 -12.50
CA VAL A 366 -15.69 -14.41 -13.32
C VAL A 366 -15.84 -13.11 -12.55
N TYR A 367 -16.60 -13.10 -11.45
CA TYR A 367 -16.99 -11.85 -10.78
C TYR A 367 -15.79 -11.07 -10.23
N LEU A 368 -14.85 -11.74 -9.56
CA LEU A 368 -13.65 -11.13 -9.00
C LEU A 368 -12.69 -10.59 -10.10
N PRO A 369 -12.30 -11.38 -11.12
CA PRO A 369 -11.52 -10.89 -12.26
C PRO A 369 -12.17 -9.70 -12.98
N LEU A 370 -13.48 -9.74 -13.24
CA LEU A 370 -14.19 -8.63 -13.87
C LEU A 370 -14.17 -7.37 -12.98
N ALA A 371 -14.29 -7.52 -11.66
CA ALA A 371 -14.17 -6.40 -10.73
C ALA A 371 -12.77 -5.78 -10.79
N PHE A 372 -11.72 -6.60 -10.84
CA PHE A 372 -10.34 -6.15 -10.99
C PHE A 372 -10.12 -5.43 -12.33
N PHE A 373 -10.56 -6.02 -13.44
CA PHE A 373 -10.45 -5.39 -14.76
C PHE A 373 -11.21 -4.06 -14.83
N PHE A 374 -12.41 -4.01 -14.25
CA PHE A 374 -13.16 -2.77 -14.12
C PHE A 374 -12.38 -1.72 -13.33
N ALA A 375 -11.83 -2.06 -12.16
CA ALA A 375 -11.04 -1.11 -11.37
C ALA A 375 -9.77 -0.63 -12.11
N CYS A 376 -9.06 -1.52 -12.82
CA CYS A 376 -7.94 -1.13 -13.67
C CYS A 376 -8.39 -0.18 -14.79
N ALA A 377 -9.49 -0.49 -15.49
CA ALA A 377 -10.02 0.37 -16.55
C ALA A 377 -10.41 1.75 -16.03
N VAL A 378 -11.08 1.83 -14.87
CA VAL A 378 -11.41 3.09 -14.21
C VAL A 378 -10.14 3.85 -13.84
N ALA A 379 -9.18 3.21 -13.16
CA ALA A 379 -7.93 3.86 -12.76
C ALA A 379 -7.18 4.44 -13.95
N LEU A 380 -7.03 3.66 -15.02
CA LEU A 380 -6.32 4.07 -16.23
C LEU A 380 -7.10 5.14 -17.01
N TYR A 381 -8.43 5.09 -17.05
CA TYR A 381 -9.25 6.18 -17.59
C TYR A 381 -9.01 7.48 -16.82
N ARG A 382 -9.06 7.43 -15.48
CA ARG A 382 -8.88 8.60 -14.62
C ARG A 382 -7.49 9.21 -14.77
N LYS A 383 -6.46 8.38 -14.99
CA LYS A 383 -5.08 8.81 -15.25
C LYS A 383 -4.82 9.25 -16.69
N GLY A 384 -5.75 9.04 -17.63
CA GLY A 384 -5.50 9.25 -19.06
C GLY A 384 -4.53 8.24 -19.69
N ALA A 385 -4.40 7.05 -19.11
CA ALA A 385 -3.43 6.01 -19.48
C ALA A 385 -4.09 4.71 -19.98
N LEU A 386 -5.26 4.80 -20.64
CA LEU A 386 -6.01 3.62 -21.12
C LEU A 386 -5.21 2.70 -22.05
N ARG A 387 -4.16 3.22 -22.71
CA ARG A 387 -3.22 2.40 -23.51
C ARG A 387 -2.55 1.28 -22.71
N GLU A 388 -2.45 1.44 -21.38
CA GLU A 388 -1.83 0.44 -20.51
C GLU A 388 -2.82 -0.67 -20.10
N LEU A 389 -4.10 -0.58 -20.49
CA LEU A 389 -5.15 -1.54 -20.09
C LEU A 389 -4.83 -3.00 -20.43
N PRO A 390 -4.21 -3.36 -21.58
CA PRO A 390 -3.86 -4.76 -21.86
C PRO A 390 -3.00 -5.42 -20.76
N TRP A 391 -2.18 -4.63 -20.04
CA TRP A 391 -1.36 -5.12 -18.93
C TRP A 391 -2.17 -5.46 -17.67
N SER A 392 -3.47 -5.19 -17.62
CA SER A 392 -4.33 -5.66 -16.53
C SER A 392 -4.40 -7.19 -16.49
N VAL A 393 -4.23 -7.88 -17.62
CA VAL A 393 -4.23 -9.35 -17.67
C VAL A 393 -3.03 -9.92 -16.91
N SER A 394 -1.83 -9.41 -17.20
CA SER A 394 -0.61 -9.82 -16.48
C SER A 394 -0.64 -9.35 -15.02
N SER A 395 -1.27 -8.21 -14.74
CA SER A 395 -1.51 -7.73 -13.38
C SER A 395 -2.39 -8.68 -12.58
N LEU A 396 -3.49 -9.15 -13.16
CA LEU A 396 -4.38 -10.11 -12.52
C LEU A 396 -3.64 -11.42 -12.24
N ALA A 397 -2.95 -11.96 -13.25
CA ALA A 397 -2.17 -13.19 -13.10
C ALA A 397 -1.13 -13.07 -11.98
N LEU A 398 -0.40 -11.95 -11.94
CA LEU A 398 0.61 -11.69 -10.91
C LEU A 398 0.00 -11.59 -9.51
N ASN A 399 -1.16 -10.95 -9.36
CA ASN A 399 -1.89 -10.91 -8.08
C ASN A 399 -2.26 -12.33 -7.62
N PHE A 400 -2.76 -13.20 -8.51
CA PHE A 400 -3.04 -14.60 -8.17
C PHE A 400 -1.79 -15.37 -7.76
N ILE A 401 -0.66 -15.17 -8.46
CA ILE A 401 0.63 -15.79 -8.12
C ILE A 401 1.11 -15.35 -6.72
N PHE A 402 0.83 -14.11 -6.31
CA PHE A 402 1.21 -13.63 -4.99
C PHE A 402 0.36 -14.14 -3.84
N ILE A 403 -0.85 -14.68 -4.10
CA ILE A 403 -1.78 -15.07 -3.03
C ILE A 403 -1.15 -16.03 -2.00
N PRO A 404 -0.48 -17.15 -2.38
CA PRO A 404 0.09 -18.07 -1.41
C PRO A 404 1.11 -17.39 -0.48
N PHE A 405 1.90 -16.45 -1.00
CA PHE A 405 2.92 -15.73 -0.22
C PHE A 405 2.30 -14.68 0.69
N ILE A 406 1.27 -13.98 0.21
CA ILE A 406 0.50 -13.01 0.99
C ILE A 406 -0.18 -13.72 2.17
N VAL A 407 -0.85 -14.85 1.91
CA VAL A 407 -1.50 -15.70 2.92
C VAL A 407 -0.47 -16.21 3.93
N TYR A 408 0.66 -16.73 3.45
CA TYR A 408 1.75 -17.20 4.32
C TYR A 408 2.29 -16.08 5.23
N GLY A 409 2.56 -14.90 4.68
CA GLY A 409 3.00 -13.75 5.46
C GLY A 409 1.97 -13.35 6.51
N SER A 410 0.67 -13.36 6.18
CA SER A 410 -0.40 -13.08 7.16
C SER A 410 -0.48 -14.10 8.29
N PHE A 411 -0.29 -15.39 8.02
CA PHE A 411 -0.15 -16.39 9.09
C PHE A 411 1.06 -16.11 9.99
N ARG A 412 2.21 -15.73 9.42
CA ARG A 412 3.36 -15.28 10.22
C ARG A 412 3.00 -14.07 11.08
N GLY A 413 2.28 -13.10 10.52
CA GLY A 413 1.83 -11.89 11.22
C GLY A 413 0.93 -12.21 12.41
N MET A 414 0.05 -13.19 12.23
CA MET A 414 -0.91 -13.63 13.24
C MET A 414 -0.29 -14.49 14.34
N LEU A 415 0.65 -15.38 13.99
CA LEU A 415 1.16 -16.42 14.90
C LEU A 415 2.55 -16.12 15.48
N LEU A 416 3.43 -15.44 14.73
CA LEU A 416 4.80 -15.17 15.15
C LEU A 416 4.93 -13.81 15.84
N LYS A 417 5.77 -13.76 16.88
CA LYS A 417 6.04 -12.55 17.66
C LYS A 417 6.97 -11.55 16.96
N LYS A 418 7.81 -12.03 16.06
CA LYS A 418 8.79 -11.25 15.30
C LYS A 418 8.80 -11.71 13.84
N GLY A 419 9.19 -10.81 12.95
CA GLY A 419 9.52 -11.16 11.58
C GLY A 419 10.85 -10.56 11.17
N ASP A 420 11.31 -11.01 10.02
CA ASP A 420 12.62 -10.67 9.49
C ASP A 420 12.47 -9.61 8.40
N TRP A 421 13.17 -8.48 8.57
CA TRP A 421 13.20 -7.46 7.54
C TRP A 421 14.29 -7.78 6.52
N VAL A 422 13.93 -7.76 5.24
CA VAL A 422 14.84 -8.00 4.12
C VAL A 422 14.83 -6.80 3.18
N ARG A 423 16.01 -6.29 2.82
CA ARG A 423 16.12 -5.19 1.86
C ARG A 423 15.55 -5.60 0.50
N THR A 424 14.80 -4.70 -0.13
CA THR A 424 14.31 -4.89 -1.49
C THR A 424 15.23 -4.13 -2.44
N PRO A 425 15.99 -4.81 -3.33
CA PRO A 425 16.96 -4.16 -4.18
C PRO A 425 16.31 -3.20 -5.19
N LYS A 426 17.02 -2.13 -5.50
CA LYS A 426 16.69 -1.11 -6.50
C LYS A 426 17.70 -1.15 -7.64
N THR A 427 17.35 -0.65 -8.81
CA THR A 427 18.23 -0.74 -9.99
C THR A 427 18.68 0.60 -10.53
N GLY A 428 18.13 1.72 -10.06
CA GLY A 428 18.44 3.03 -10.63
C GLY A 428 17.87 3.23 -12.04
N ALA A 429 16.97 2.34 -12.49
CA ALA A 429 16.47 2.36 -13.86
C ALA A 429 15.45 3.49 -14.05
N MET A 430 15.46 4.11 -15.23
CA MET A 430 14.43 5.06 -15.68
C MET A 430 13.84 4.60 -17.01
N SER A 431 12.52 4.55 -17.06
CA SER A 431 11.72 4.24 -18.24
C SER A 431 11.76 5.48 -19.10
N GLY A 432 12.22 5.32 -20.34
CA GLY A 432 12.21 6.38 -21.34
C GLY A 432 10.81 6.80 -21.77
#